data_AF-A0A9D1F0K1-F1
#
_entry.id   AF-A0A9D1F0K1-F1
#
_cell.length_a   1.000
_cell.length_b   1.000
_cell.length_c   1.000
_cell.angle_alpha   90.00
_cell.angle_beta   90.00
_cell.angle_gamma   90.00
#
_symmetry.space_group_name_H-M   'P 1'
#
loop_
_entity.id
_entity.type
_entity.pdbx_description
1 polymer ?
#
loop_
_entity_poly.entity_id
_entity_poly.type
_entity_poly.pdbx_seq_one_letter_code
_entity_poly.pdbx_strand_id
1 'polypeptide(L)'
;MNKFDAAKKIYYDCLGSRETIDREYYHEYRKYNVPFELEEEWKQDICNTLLHRIENESGFFRIEAIGAYIQIIDSNSAINFLLDILKKRLDTFSAILVLETLKNYLSHDKIYHLPLDVKLLIKETINKYKLLLIKSDIEVDEFFKNLYYMKDYDFSDTNIIKRINLL
;
A
#
# COMPACT_ATOMS: atom_id res chain seq x y z
N MET A 1 -10.69 -2.24 32.24
CA MET A 1 -9.72 -2.67 31.20
C MET A 1 -10.11 -4.06 30.77
N ASN A 2 -10.44 -4.21 29.49
CA ASN A 2 -10.68 -5.53 28.90
C ASN A 2 -9.35 -6.29 28.94
N LYS A 3 -9.37 -7.58 29.32
CA LYS A 3 -8.16 -8.41 29.37
C LYS A 3 -7.40 -8.47 28.04
N PHE A 4 -8.07 -8.08 26.95
CA PHE A 4 -7.52 -8.06 25.60
C PHE A 4 -6.96 -6.70 25.15
N ASP A 5 -7.01 -5.65 25.97
CA ASP A 5 -6.55 -4.30 25.55
C ASP A 5 -5.06 -4.30 25.11
N ALA A 6 -4.21 -5.02 25.85
CA ALA A 6 -2.80 -5.18 25.49
C ALA A 6 -2.61 -6.04 24.22
N ALA A 7 -3.41 -7.09 24.04
CA ALA A 7 -3.38 -7.92 22.84
C ALA A 7 -3.84 -7.13 21.61
N LYS A 8 -4.90 -6.32 21.73
CA LYS A 8 -5.40 -5.44 20.67
C LYS A 8 -4.31 -4.47 20.24
N LYS A 9 -3.58 -3.87 21.20
CA LYS A 9 -2.46 -2.97 20.88
C LYS A 9 -1.38 -3.68 20.05
N ILE A 10 -0.91 -4.84 20.48
CA ILE A 10 0.08 -5.63 19.72
C ILE A 10 -0.44 -5.97 18.32
N TYR A 11 -1.70 -6.41 18.22
CA TYR A 11 -2.32 -6.75 16.94
C TYR A 11 -2.33 -5.55 15.98
N TYR A 12 -2.63 -4.36 16.49
CA TYR A 12 -2.67 -3.12 15.71
C TYR A 12 -1.27 -2.65 15.30
N ASP A 13 -0.31 -2.70 16.23
CA ASP A 13 1.09 -2.35 15.95
C ASP A 13 1.69 -3.26 14.84
N CYS A 14 1.16 -4.48 14.69
CA CYS A 14 1.53 -5.41 13.64
C CYS A 14 0.60 -5.40 12.40
N LEU A 15 -0.37 -4.48 12.32
CA LEU A 15 -1.39 -4.43 11.26
C LEU A 15 -2.14 -5.77 11.05
N GLY A 16 -2.29 -6.56 12.10
CA GLY A 16 -2.89 -7.90 12.06
C GLY A 16 -2.05 -8.98 11.37
N SER A 17 -0.77 -8.71 11.02
CA SER A 17 0.12 -9.73 10.46
C SER A 17 0.51 -10.75 11.52
N ARG A 18 0.08 -12.00 11.32
CA ARG A 18 0.45 -13.13 12.19
C ARG A 18 1.95 -13.38 12.17
N GLU A 19 2.58 -13.25 11.01
CA GLU A 19 4.03 -13.42 10.85
C GLU A 19 4.82 -12.38 11.65
N THR A 20 4.36 -11.13 11.65
CA THR A 20 4.99 -10.05 12.43
C THR A 20 4.76 -10.26 13.92
N ILE A 21 3.55 -10.63 14.32
CA ILE A 21 3.23 -10.97 15.71
C ILE A 21 4.09 -12.14 16.20
N ASP A 22 4.20 -13.21 15.41
CA ASP A 22 4.99 -14.39 15.76
C ASP A 22 6.51 -14.09 15.75
N ARG A 23 6.98 -13.13 14.96
CA ARG A 23 8.40 -12.73 14.96
C ARG A 23 8.77 -11.85 16.14
N GLU A 24 7.94 -10.86 16.45
CA GLU A 24 8.28 -9.77 17.39
C GLU A 24 7.66 -9.97 18.79
N TYR A 25 6.49 -10.61 18.88
CA TYR A 25 5.65 -10.63 20.10
C TYR A 25 5.09 -12.01 20.47
N TYR A 26 5.60 -13.11 19.88
CA TYR A 26 5.03 -14.45 19.99
C TYR A 26 4.58 -14.83 21.42
N HIS A 27 5.51 -14.76 22.37
CA HIS A 27 5.25 -15.14 23.75
C HIS A 27 4.30 -14.18 24.47
N GLU A 28 4.28 -12.91 24.10
CA GLU A 28 3.43 -11.90 24.74
C GLU A 28 1.99 -12.00 24.24
N TYR A 29 1.80 -12.11 22.93
CA TYR A 29 0.48 -12.17 22.31
C TYR A 29 -0.26 -13.47 22.61
N ARG A 30 0.42 -14.64 22.53
CA ARG A 30 -0.22 -15.95 22.73
C ARG A 30 -0.82 -16.15 24.13
N LYS A 31 -0.29 -15.49 25.16
CA LYS A 31 -0.81 -15.57 26.54
C LYS A 31 -2.26 -15.13 26.67
N TYR A 32 -2.70 -14.23 25.79
CA TYR A 32 -4.05 -13.69 25.84
C TYR A 32 -5.09 -14.67 25.29
N ASN A 33 -4.71 -15.67 24.47
CA ASN A 33 -5.63 -16.61 23.81
C ASN A 33 -6.81 -15.87 23.16
N VAL A 34 -6.50 -14.88 22.32
CA VAL A 34 -7.50 -14.06 21.62
C VAL A 34 -8.33 -14.97 20.69
N PRO A 35 -9.67 -14.98 20.80
CA PRO A 35 -10.53 -15.70 19.87
C PRO A 35 -10.38 -15.18 18.44
N PHE A 36 -10.48 -16.08 17.46
CA PHE A 36 -10.33 -15.72 16.05
C PHE A 36 -11.35 -14.68 15.61
N GLU A 37 -12.59 -14.78 16.09
CA GLU A 37 -13.67 -13.84 15.78
C GLU A 37 -13.32 -12.41 16.21
N LEU A 38 -12.62 -12.28 17.35
CA LEU A 38 -12.17 -10.99 17.84
C LEU A 38 -10.98 -10.44 17.05
N GLU A 39 -10.07 -11.31 16.57
CA GLU A 39 -9.02 -10.90 15.63
C GLU A 39 -9.61 -10.39 14.30
N GLU A 40 -10.65 -11.04 13.78
CA GLU A 40 -11.33 -10.62 12.56
C GLU A 40 -12.04 -9.26 12.74
N GLU A 41 -12.72 -9.05 13.87
CA GLU A 41 -13.29 -7.74 14.21
C GLU A 41 -12.20 -6.64 14.24
N TRP A 42 -11.05 -6.93 14.85
CA TRP A 42 -9.93 -6.00 14.90
C TRP A 42 -9.30 -5.73 13.54
N LYS A 43 -9.16 -6.76 12.72
CA LYS A 43 -8.68 -6.64 11.34
C LYS A 43 -9.61 -5.75 10.52
N GLN A 44 -10.92 -5.93 10.65
CA GLN A 44 -11.90 -5.07 9.98
C GLN A 44 -11.82 -3.61 10.46
N ASP A 45 -11.62 -3.39 11.76
CA ASP A 45 -11.44 -2.05 12.35
C ASP A 45 -10.16 -1.37 11.82
N ILE A 46 -9.04 -2.11 11.67
CA ILE A 46 -7.82 -1.62 11.01
C ILE A 46 -8.10 -1.26 9.55
N CYS A 47 -8.76 -2.13 8.78
CA CYS A 47 -9.13 -1.87 7.39
C CYS A 47 -9.99 -0.60 7.25
N ASN A 48 -11.00 -0.44 8.11
CA ASN A 48 -11.88 0.73 8.10
C ASN A 48 -11.10 2.01 8.41
N THR A 49 -10.19 1.96 9.38
CA THR A 49 -9.32 3.08 9.74
C THR A 49 -8.42 3.47 8.57
N LEU A 50 -7.79 2.51 7.91
CA LEU A 50 -6.94 2.74 6.75
C LEU A 50 -7.74 3.32 5.57
N LEU A 51 -8.91 2.76 5.26
CA LEU A 51 -9.78 3.30 4.20
C LEU A 51 -10.20 4.74 4.51
N HIS A 52 -10.54 5.05 5.77
CA HIS A 52 -10.84 6.42 6.18
C HIS A 52 -9.65 7.36 5.96
N ARG A 53 -8.43 6.94 6.34
CA ARG A 53 -7.20 7.70 6.06
C ARG A 53 -7.01 7.91 4.57
N ILE A 54 -7.19 6.88 3.76
CA ILE A 54 -6.98 6.95 2.30
C ILE A 54 -7.93 7.97 1.64
N GLU A 55 -9.18 8.06 2.09
CA GLU A 55 -10.14 9.04 1.56
C GLU A 55 -9.85 10.48 1.99
N ASN A 56 -9.26 10.69 3.18
CA ASN A 56 -9.14 12.01 3.79
C ASN A 56 -7.71 12.59 3.77
N GLU A 57 -6.68 11.77 3.64
CA GLU A 57 -5.29 12.18 3.55
C GLU A 57 -4.87 12.37 2.08
N SER A 58 -3.69 12.93 1.83
CA SER A 58 -3.09 13.12 0.50
C SER A 58 -1.59 12.87 0.52
N GLY A 59 -0.95 12.80 -0.66
CA GLY A 59 0.50 12.69 -0.78
C GLY A 59 1.06 11.45 -0.07
N PHE A 60 2.17 11.63 0.65
CA PHE A 60 2.84 10.55 1.38
C PHE A 60 1.92 9.77 2.31
N PHE A 61 1.13 10.45 3.16
CA PHE A 61 0.31 9.79 4.17
C PHE A 61 -0.77 8.88 3.57
N ARG A 62 -1.38 9.32 2.46
CA ARG A 62 -2.31 8.49 1.70
C ARG A 62 -1.60 7.25 1.14
N ILE A 63 -0.41 7.41 0.58
CA ILE A 63 0.37 6.28 0.03
C ILE A 63 0.80 5.29 1.11
N GLU A 64 1.20 5.77 2.29
CA GLU A 64 1.49 4.93 3.45
C GLU A 64 0.27 4.09 3.83
N ALA A 65 -0.91 4.72 3.95
CA ALA A 65 -2.14 4.02 4.27
C ALA A 65 -2.56 3.02 3.18
N ILE A 66 -2.39 3.36 1.89
CA ILE A 66 -2.59 2.43 0.77
C ILE A 66 -1.68 1.21 0.90
N GLY A 67 -0.38 1.45 1.16
CA GLY A 67 0.63 0.40 1.30
C GLY A 67 0.31 -0.56 2.45
N ALA A 68 -0.10 -0.03 3.60
CA ALA A 68 -0.56 -0.83 4.72
C ALA A 68 -1.82 -1.64 4.37
N TYR A 69 -2.81 -1.01 3.72
CA TYR A 69 -4.09 -1.65 3.40
C TYR A 69 -3.93 -2.85 2.47
N ILE A 70 -3.14 -2.70 1.39
CA ILE A 70 -2.95 -3.78 0.41
C ILE A 70 -2.17 -4.99 0.96
N GLN A 71 -1.46 -4.83 2.09
CA GLN A 71 -0.81 -5.94 2.78
C GLN A 71 -1.78 -6.78 3.61
N ILE A 72 -2.96 -6.24 3.96
CA ILE A 72 -3.95 -6.89 4.83
C ILE A 72 -4.96 -7.71 4.02
N ILE A 73 -5.33 -7.22 2.83
CA ILE A 73 -6.31 -7.83 1.94
C ILE A 73 -5.66 -8.81 0.95
N ASP A 74 -6.48 -9.65 0.31
CA ASP A 74 -5.98 -10.57 -0.71
C ASP A 74 -5.48 -9.84 -1.96
N SER A 75 -4.61 -10.50 -2.73
CA SER A 75 -3.93 -9.89 -3.86
C SER A 75 -4.86 -9.44 -4.98
N ASN A 76 -5.98 -10.13 -5.22
CA ASN A 76 -6.93 -9.71 -6.26
C ASN A 76 -7.68 -8.44 -5.83
N SER A 77 -8.12 -8.39 -4.57
CA SER A 77 -8.72 -7.19 -3.99
C SER A 77 -7.74 -6.02 -3.98
N ALA A 78 -6.46 -6.26 -3.65
CA ALA A 78 -5.41 -5.24 -3.69
C ALA A 78 -5.20 -4.67 -5.10
N ILE A 79 -5.12 -5.52 -6.12
CA ILE A 79 -4.96 -5.06 -7.52
C ILE A 79 -6.14 -4.19 -7.94
N ASN A 80 -7.37 -4.65 -7.71
CA ASN A 80 -8.57 -3.89 -8.07
C ASN A 80 -8.61 -2.54 -7.35
N PHE A 81 -8.29 -2.55 -6.05
CA PHE A 81 -8.19 -1.33 -5.25
C PHE A 81 -7.15 -0.35 -5.82
N LEU A 82 -5.95 -0.80 -6.17
CA LEU A 82 -4.90 0.04 -6.75
C LEU A 82 -5.31 0.61 -8.12
N LEU A 83 -5.99 -0.17 -8.95
CA LEU A 83 -6.53 0.29 -10.23
C LEU A 83 -7.60 1.38 -10.05
N ASP A 84 -8.41 1.30 -9.00
CA ASP A 84 -9.39 2.33 -8.65
C ASP A 84 -8.74 3.57 -8.04
N ILE A 85 -7.71 3.40 -7.21
CA ILE A 85 -6.93 4.51 -6.64
C ILE A 85 -6.30 5.38 -7.73
N LEU A 86 -5.80 4.78 -8.81
CA LEU A 86 -5.23 5.55 -9.94
C LEU A 86 -6.25 6.49 -10.60
N LYS A 87 -7.56 6.17 -10.53
CA LYS A 87 -8.63 7.02 -11.08
C LYS A 87 -8.88 8.27 -10.21
N LYS A 88 -8.37 8.29 -8.98
CA LYS A 88 -8.43 9.45 -8.08
C LYS A 88 -7.26 10.39 -8.33
N ARG A 89 -7.35 11.62 -7.84
CA ARG A 89 -6.23 12.58 -7.90
C ARG A 89 -5.08 12.11 -7.02
N LEU A 90 -3.90 11.94 -7.61
CA LEU A 90 -2.62 11.67 -6.98
C LEU A 90 -1.59 12.65 -7.55
N ASP A 91 -0.58 13.03 -6.75
CA ASP A 91 0.61 13.66 -7.29
C ASP A 91 1.43 12.66 -8.14
N THR A 92 2.34 13.16 -8.97
CA THR A 92 3.12 12.37 -9.92
C THR A 92 3.90 11.27 -9.22
N PHE A 93 4.53 11.56 -8.09
CA PHE A 93 5.33 10.58 -7.36
C PHE A 93 4.47 9.49 -6.73
N SER A 94 3.37 9.86 -6.08
CA SER A 94 2.38 8.91 -5.55
C SER A 94 1.83 7.99 -6.63
N ALA A 95 1.50 8.52 -7.81
CA ALA A 95 1.03 7.71 -8.94
C ALA A 95 2.10 6.70 -9.40
N ILE A 96 3.37 7.10 -9.49
CA ILE A 96 4.48 6.20 -9.82
C ILE A 96 4.54 5.03 -8.83
N LEU A 97 4.47 5.30 -7.52
CA LEU A 97 4.53 4.25 -6.48
C LEU A 97 3.39 3.23 -6.61
N VAL A 98 2.18 3.69 -6.92
CA VAL A 98 1.03 2.80 -7.19
C VAL A 98 1.27 1.94 -8.44
N LEU A 99 1.78 2.54 -9.52
CA LEU A 99 2.08 1.84 -10.77
C LEU A 99 3.21 0.81 -10.61
N GLU A 100 4.24 1.13 -9.83
CA GLU A 100 5.32 0.20 -9.50
C GLU A 100 4.83 -0.97 -8.65
N THR A 101 3.89 -0.71 -7.74
CA THR A 101 3.24 -1.77 -6.94
C THR A 101 2.45 -2.72 -7.86
N LEU A 102 1.67 -2.19 -8.80
CA LEU A 102 0.99 -3.00 -9.82
C LEU A 102 1.98 -3.78 -10.70
N LYS A 103 3.10 -3.17 -11.10
CA LYS A 103 4.17 -3.83 -11.84
C LYS A 103 4.83 -4.95 -11.02
N ASN A 104 4.93 -4.79 -9.70
CA ASN A 104 5.46 -5.81 -8.80
C ASN A 104 4.55 -7.05 -8.79
N TYR A 105 3.23 -6.87 -8.74
CA TYR A 105 2.27 -7.97 -8.89
C TYR A 105 2.45 -8.73 -10.21
N LEU A 106 2.63 -8.01 -11.33
CA LEU A 106 2.93 -8.64 -12.62
C LEU A 106 4.26 -9.42 -12.62
N SER A 107 5.30 -8.86 -12.01
CA SER A 107 6.64 -9.45 -11.98
C SER A 107 6.68 -10.74 -11.15
N HIS A 108 5.78 -10.86 -10.17
CA HIS A 108 5.65 -11.99 -9.26
C HIS A 108 4.36 -12.79 -9.51
N ASP A 109 3.85 -12.80 -10.74
CA ASP A 109 2.65 -13.54 -11.14
C ASP A 109 2.66 -15.02 -10.73
N LYS A 110 3.83 -15.66 -10.65
CA LYS A 110 3.96 -17.05 -10.18
C LYS A 110 3.51 -17.24 -8.73
N ILE A 111 3.60 -16.19 -7.91
CA ILE A 111 3.18 -16.17 -6.50
C ILE A 111 1.69 -15.80 -6.42
N TYR A 112 1.25 -14.83 -7.22
CA TYR A 112 -0.10 -14.30 -7.14
C TYR A 112 -1.14 -15.02 -8.02
N HIS A 113 -0.68 -15.87 -8.94
CA HIS A 113 -1.51 -16.64 -9.86
C HIS A 113 -2.53 -15.78 -10.62
N LEU A 114 -2.08 -14.68 -11.22
CA LEU A 114 -2.99 -13.72 -11.82
C LEU A 114 -3.66 -14.30 -13.07
N PRO A 115 -4.96 -14.06 -13.28
CA PRO A 115 -5.62 -14.32 -14.55
C PRO A 115 -5.01 -13.51 -15.71
N LEU A 116 -5.11 -14.01 -16.95
CA LEU A 116 -4.51 -13.36 -18.12
C LEU A 116 -5.12 -11.97 -18.39
N ASP A 117 -6.43 -11.85 -18.26
CA ASP A 117 -7.19 -10.61 -18.38
C ASP A 117 -6.74 -9.56 -17.36
N VAL A 118 -6.52 -9.97 -16.11
CA VAL A 118 -5.95 -9.09 -15.06
C VAL A 118 -4.55 -8.63 -15.45
N LYS A 119 -3.69 -9.51 -15.96
CA LYS A 119 -2.34 -9.12 -16.41
C LYS A 119 -2.38 -8.10 -17.53
N LEU A 120 -3.28 -8.29 -18.50
CA LEU A 120 -3.45 -7.37 -19.63
C LEU A 120 -3.95 -6.01 -19.13
N LEU A 121 -4.96 -6.01 -18.25
CA LEU A 121 -5.51 -4.80 -17.65
C LEU A 121 -4.44 -3.98 -16.91
N ILE A 122 -3.59 -4.64 -16.12
CA ILE A 122 -2.49 -3.94 -15.42
C ILE A 122 -1.51 -3.33 -16.43
N LYS A 123 -1.09 -4.09 -17.46
CA LYS A 123 -0.16 -3.60 -18.49
C LYS A 123 -0.72 -2.40 -19.26
N GLU A 124 -1.98 -2.48 -19.66
CA GLU A 124 -2.68 -1.39 -20.36
C GLU A 124 -2.78 -0.15 -19.46
N THR A 125 -3.11 -0.35 -18.18
CA THR A 125 -3.18 0.73 -17.20
C THR A 125 -1.81 1.39 -17.01
N ILE A 126 -0.75 0.61 -16.84
CA ILE A 126 0.62 1.15 -16.71
C ILE A 126 1.01 1.97 -17.93
N ASN A 127 0.79 1.44 -19.14
CA ASN A 127 1.10 2.16 -20.38
C ASN A 127 0.30 3.45 -20.52
N LYS A 128 -0.99 3.42 -20.18
CA LYS A 128 -1.86 4.60 -20.20
C LYS A 128 -1.34 5.68 -19.25
N TYR A 129 -1.09 5.35 -17.98
CA TYR A 129 -0.64 6.33 -17.00
C TYR A 129 0.78 6.83 -17.28
N LYS A 130 1.68 5.97 -17.79
CA LYS A 130 3.01 6.40 -18.25
C LYS A 130 2.92 7.54 -19.26
N LEU A 131 2.07 7.41 -20.27
CA LEU A 131 1.86 8.46 -21.29
C LEU A 131 1.24 9.73 -20.71
N LEU A 132 0.36 9.61 -19.71
CA LEU A 132 -0.25 10.76 -19.02
C LEU A 132 0.77 11.51 -18.17
N LEU A 133 1.55 10.79 -17.35
CA LEU A 133 2.52 11.38 -16.44
C LEU A 133 3.65 12.09 -17.19
N ILE A 134 4.11 11.57 -18.32
CA ILE A 134 5.14 12.24 -19.17
C ILE A 134 4.67 13.60 -19.70
N LYS A 135 3.36 13.76 -19.91
CA LYS A 135 2.77 14.99 -20.48
C LYS A 135 2.28 15.98 -19.43
N SER A 136 2.29 15.58 -18.17
CA SER A 136 1.74 16.38 -17.07
C SER A 136 2.87 17.10 -16.35
N ASP A 137 2.53 18.19 -15.64
CA ASP A 137 3.46 18.83 -14.72
C ASP A 137 3.85 17.85 -13.61
N ILE A 138 5.12 17.88 -13.22
CA ILE A 138 5.64 16.97 -12.20
C ILE A 138 5.33 17.55 -10.83
N GLU A 139 4.38 16.91 -10.14
CA GLU A 139 4.03 17.23 -8.76
C GLU A 139 4.59 16.14 -7.84
N VAL A 140 5.30 16.55 -6.79
CA VAL A 140 5.79 15.66 -5.74
C VAL A 140 5.39 16.25 -4.41
N ASP A 141 4.68 15.46 -3.61
CA ASP A 141 4.33 15.87 -2.25
C ASP A 141 5.59 16.15 -1.42
N GLU A 142 5.64 17.32 -0.78
CA GLU A 142 6.83 17.81 -0.06
C GLU A 142 7.22 16.89 1.10
N PHE A 143 6.27 16.14 1.66
CA PHE A 143 6.58 15.22 2.75
C PHE A 143 7.57 14.14 2.31
N PHE A 144 7.48 13.64 1.06
CA PHE A 144 8.44 12.67 0.53
C PHE A 144 9.88 13.19 0.57
N LYS A 145 10.08 14.48 0.28
CA LYS A 145 11.40 15.11 0.24
C LYS A 145 12.04 15.24 1.63
N ASN A 146 11.22 15.21 2.67
CA ASN A 146 11.64 15.37 4.06
C ASN A 146 11.82 14.04 4.81
N LEU A 147 11.54 12.90 4.16
CA LEU A 147 11.72 11.58 4.77
C LEU A 147 13.21 11.27 4.91
N TYR A 148 13.63 10.87 6.11
CA TYR A 148 15.03 10.56 6.42
C TYR A 148 15.66 9.55 5.44
N TYR A 149 14.91 8.53 5.05
CA TYR A 149 15.37 7.49 4.13
C TYR A 149 15.31 7.90 2.63
N MET A 150 14.75 9.06 2.31
CA MET A 150 14.73 9.64 0.96
C MET A 150 15.62 10.87 0.83
N LYS A 151 16.42 11.22 1.85
CA LYS A 151 17.26 12.43 1.87
C LYS A 151 18.22 12.57 0.68
N ASP A 152 18.66 11.45 0.12
CA ASP A 152 19.59 11.39 -1.01
C ASP A 152 18.87 11.09 -2.35
N TYR A 153 17.53 11.04 -2.34
CA TYR A 153 16.74 10.78 -3.53
C TYR A 153 16.63 12.05 -4.39
N ASP A 154 16.97 11.92 -5.67
CA ASP A 154 16.84 13.00 -6.64
C ASP A 154 15.38 13.16 -7.08
N PHE A 155 14.68 14.15 -6.52
CA PHE A 155 13.31 14.51 -6.92
C PHE A 155 13.24 15.47 -8.12
N SER A 156 14.35 15.68 -8.85
CA SER A 156 14.32 16.50 -10.06
C SER A 156 13.42 15.90 -11.13
N ASP A 157 12.79 16.76 -11.92
CA ASP A 157 11.96 16.39 -13.06
C ASP A 157 12.65 15.39 -13.99
N THR A 158 13.95 15.56 -14.22
CA THR A 158 14.75 14.66 -15.05
C THR A 158 14.76 13.24 -14.48
N ASN A 159 14.94 13.09 -13.17
CA ASN A 159 14.95 11.77 -12.54
C ASN A 159 13.54 11.16 -12.46
N ILE A 160 12.53 11.97 -12.17
CA ILE A 160 11.13 11.52 -12.17
C ILE A 160 10.72 11.01 -13.56
N ILE A 161 11.07 11.72 -14.63
CA ILE A 161 10.82 11.27 -16.01
C ILE A 161 11.55 9.96 -16.32
N LYS A 162 12.81 9.81 -15.89
CA LYS A 162 13.53 8.53 -16.04
C LYS A 162 12.79 7.39 -15.36
N ARG A 163 12.28 7.59 -14.14
CA ARG A 163 11.52 6.58 -13.41
C ARG A 163 10.20 6.23 -14.10
N ILE A 164 9.47 7.21 -14.61
CA ILE A 164 8.26 6.98 -15.42
C ILE A 164 8.59 6.14 -16.67
N ASN A 165 9.73 6.39 -17.32
CA ASN A 165 10.17 5.61 -18.48
C ASN A 165 10.52 4.15 -18.15
N LEU A 166 10.86 3.85 -16.90
CA LEU A 166 11.13 2.50 -16.40
C LEU A 166 9.89 1.72 -15.99
N LEU A 167 8.71 2.35 -15.90
CA LEU A 167 7.41 1.65 -15.76
C LEU A 167 7.19 0.74 -16.98
#